data_AF-A0A1L9Q3A2-F1
#
_entry.id   AF-A0A1L9Q3A2-F1
#
_cell.length_a   1.000
_cell.length_b   1.000
_cell.length_c   1.000
_cell.angle_alpha   90.00
_cell.angle_beta   90.00
_cell.angle_gamma   90.00
#
_symmetry.space_group_name_H-M   'P 1'
#
loop_
_entity.id
_entity.type
_entity.pdbx_description
1 polymer ?
#
loop_
_entity_poly.entity_id
_entity_poly.type
_entity_poly.pdbx_seq_one_letter_code
_entity_poly.pdbx_strand_id
1 'polypeptide(L)'
;MAGARILMPLLGTNPDLTTLLVFDCLLANFDYDTLLTFIDAFPAFLCIIHEWGLGYPGPWQDQIFQCTHHREVIDFHSQRQGVSDVSLSIDPTTRDINLSDSEFPITHWVQTNRLEFLRRLHAEGFWEPLGWTLDGYSYFKLALDHNAVDVIAYIARRAEGNTTFYTSEATVPAVTGLPQIMRTTHLDIALEAGLGNTFWSWWASIQPRPDAKLLLNRTSRRLLCEISTYEQAQDLYNKHNIDISSSIRRIGNLVPPGYPFPDGPGTPWHLAVRNPNIDFIDFLLNRIPAQIDWLQGETRSPLVQALEEGKHEHFERLLCCTADPRVATTRILLTIPHWNDRWFISLQPWIRYPIPEGQGSALHTIVEGLNAGLERIEHDKEGKTPTTRQKGNLKKQKIKRAERLIAHVRHGNVYGQPSLGLTDRSGRTAHELAEMYGLHWIYSSLNPRPKRLR
;
A
#
# COMPACT_ATOMS: atom_id res chain seq x y z
N MET A 1 -16.35 -34.60 -14.95
CA MET A 1 -17.00 -34.41 -13.63
C MET A 1 -17.09 -32.94 -13.11
N ALA A 2 -16.28 -31.98 -13.58
CA ALA A 2 -16.33 -30.58 -13.10
C ALA A 2 -17.61 -29.79 -13.43
N GLY A 3 -18.30 -30.08 -14.55
CA GLY A 3 -19.58 -29.46 -14.89
C GLY A 3 -20.76 -29.94 -14.02
N ALA A 4 -20.69 -31.15 -13.48
CA ALA A 4 -21.79 -31.80 -12.76
C ALA A 4 -22.01 -31.20 -11.37
N ARG A 5 -20.93 -30.78 -10.71
CA ARG A 5 -20.96 -30.29 -9.34
C ARG A 5 -21.42 -28.83 -9.23
N ILE A 6 -21.50 -28.10 -10.34
CA ILE A 6 -22.01 -26.71 -10.39
C ILE A 6 -23.56 -26.69 -10.44
N LEU A 7 -24.20 -27.73 -10.98
CA LEU A 7 -25.66 -27.77 -11.17
C LEU A 7 -26.44 -28.44 -10.02
N MET A 8 -25.79 -29.29 -9.22
CA MET A 8 -26.46 -30.11 -8.19
C MET A 8 -27.20 -29.33 -7.07
N PRO A 9 -26.79 -28.12 -6.65
CA PRO A 9 -27.57 -27.32 -5.70
C PRO A 9 -28.87 -26.73 -6.28
N LEU A 10 -29.06 -26.73 -7.61
CA LEU A 10 -30.26 -26.18 -8.28
C LEU A 10 -31.38 -27.22 -8.44
N LEU A 11 -31.11 -28.51 -8.24
CA LEU A 11 -32.03 -29.60 -8.58
C LEU A 11 -33.08 -29.94 -7.49
N GLY A 12 -32.90 -29.47 -6.24
CA GLY A 12 -33.82 -29.76 -5.14
C GLY A 12 -34.12 -31.27 -4.96
N THR A 13 -35.10 -31.62 -4.13
CA THR A 13 -35.55 -33.03 -3.98
C THR A 13 -36.59 -33.44 -5.01
N ASN A 14 -36.98 -32.55 -5.94
CA ASN A 14 -37.91 -32.81 -7.05
C ASN A 14 -37.56 -31.88 -8.23
N PRO A 15 -36.81 -32.35 -9.23
CA PRO A 15 -36.38 -31.51 -10.34
C PRO A 15 -37.51 -31.22 -11.33
N ASP A 16 -37.55 -30.01 -11.87
CA ASP A 16 -38.41 -29.61 -13.00
C ASP A 16 -37.92 -30.30 -14.30
N LEU A 17 -38.83 -30.53 -15.26
CA LEU A 17 -38.55 -31.03 -16.63
C LEU A 17 -37.39 -30.32 -17.34
N THR A 18 -37.18 -29.02 -17.09
CA THR A 18 -36.04 -28.27 -17.65
C THR A 18 -34.71 -28.64 -17.01
N THR A 19 -34.71 -29.10 -15.76
CA THR A 19 -33.49 -29.51 -15.05
C THR A 19 -33.06 -30.94 -15.43
N LEU A 20 -34.00 -31.78 -15.88
CA LEU A 20 -33.72 -33.10 -16.45
C LEU A 20 -32.92 -33.03 -17.76
N LEU A 21 -33.19 -32.06 -18.64
CA LEU A 21 -32.45 -31.90 -19.91
C LEU A 21 -30.95 -31.60 -19.71
N VAL A 22 -30.62 -30.79 -18.70
CA VAL A 22 -29.22 -30.46 -18.39
C VAL A 22 -28.53 -31.67 -17.75
N PHE A 23 -29.26 -32.45 -16.96
CA PHE A 23 -28.79 -33.69 -16.36
C PHE A 23 -28.50 -34.76 -17.43
N ASP A 24 -29.38 -34.90 -18.42
CA ASP A 24 -29.21 -35.83 -19.55
C ASP A 24 -27.97 -35.48 -20.39
N CYS A 25 -27.77 -34.20 -20.70
CA CYS A 25 -26.56 -33.75 -21.42
C CYS A 25 -25.28 -34.02 -20.64
N LEU A 26 -25.34 -33.97 -19.31
CA LEU A 26 -24.18 -34.22 -18.47
C LEU A 26 -23.83 -35.71 -18.41
N LEU A 27 -24.83 -36.56 -18.15
CA LEU A 27 -24.65 -38.01 -18.10
C LEU A 27 -24.23 -38.58 -19.46
N ALA A 28 -24.68 -38.00 -20.57
CA ALA A 28 -24.29 -38.40 -21.93
C ALA A 28 -22.78 -38.28 -22.21
N ASN A 29 -22.05 -37.53 -21.39
CA ASN A 29 -20.59 -37.37 -21.50
C ASN A 29 -19.80 -38.26 -20.53
N PHE A 30 -20.48 -39.06 -19.71
CA PHE A 30 -19.81 -39.98 -18.79
C PHE A 30 -19.71 -41.36 -19.42
N ASP A 31 -18.51 -41.93 -19.37
CA ASP A 31 -18.35 -43.34 -19.66
C ASP A 31 -18.89 -44.19 -18.50
N TYR A 32 -18.90 -45.50 -18.74
CA TYR A 32 -19.44 -46.50 -17.84
C TYR A 32 -18.86 -46.40 -16.42
N ASP A 33 -17.55 -46.34 -16.30
CA ASP A 33 -16.84 -46.33 -15.00
C ASP A 33 -17.03 -44.99 -14.28
N THR A 34 -17.11 -43.88 -15.03
CA THR A 34 -17.39 -42.56 -14.48
C THR A 34 -18.81 -42.47 -13.92
N LEU A 35 -19.81 -43.11 -14.55
CA LEU A 35 -21.18 -43.16 -14.04
C LEU A 35 -21.27 -43.93 -12.71
N LEU A 36 -20.55 -45.04 -12.58
CA LEU A 36 -20.52 -45.84 -11.36
C LEU A 36 -19.84 -45.07 -10.21
N THR A 37 -18.69 -44.47 -10.49
CA THR A 37 -18.01 -43.60 -9.53
C THR A 37 -18.91 -42.43 -9.08
N PHE A 38 -19.72 -41.90 -10.01
CA PHE A 38 -20.67 -40.84 -9.70
C PHE A 38 -21.83 -41.34 -8.83
N ILE A 39 -22.35 -42.54 -9.08
CA ILE A 39 -23.38 -43.19 -8.26
C ILE A 39 -22.86 -43.42 -6.83
N ASP A 40 -21.64 -43.93 -6.68
CA ASP A 40 -21.03 -44.21 -5.38
C ASP A 40 -20.84 -42.93 -4.56
N ALA A 41 -20.43 -41.85 -5.23
CA ALA A 41 -20.30 -40.54 -4.60
C ALA A 41 -21.64 -39.88 -4.26
N PHE A 42 -22.73 -40.22 -4.97
CA PHE A 42 -24.04 -39.62 -4.81
C PHE A 42 -25.19 -40.65 -4.87
N PRO A 43 -25.34 -41.52 -3.84
CA PRO A 43 -26.26 -42.66 -3.89
C PRO A 43 -27.74 -42.29 -4.06
N ALA A 44 -28.12 -41.07 -3.67
CA ALA A 44 -29.47 -40.56 -3.81
C ALA A 44 -29.95 -40.46 -5.27
N PHE A 45 -29.04 -40.39 -6.24
CA PHE A 45 -29.35 -40.28 -7.67
C PHE A 45 -29.31 -41.61 -8.42
N LEU A 46 -29.03 -42.72 -7.70
CA LEU A 46 -28.91 -44.05 -8.28
C LEU A 46 -30.09 -44.43 -9.16
N CYS A 47 -31.33 -44.20 -8.71
CA CYS A 47 -32.52 -44.59 -9.47
C CYS A 47 -32.64 -43.81 -10.80
N ILE A 48 -32.32 -42.51 -10.78
CA ILE A 48 -32.42 -41.63 -11.96
C ILE A 48 -31.31 -41.97 -12.98
N ILE A 49 -30.09 -42.20 -12.50
CA ILE A 49 -28.96 -42.55 -13.38
C ILE A 49 -29.16 -43.96 -13.96
N HIS A 50 -29.70 -44.89 -13.16
CA HIS A 50 -30.13 -46.22 -13.60
C HIS A 50 -31.14 -46.16 -14.74
N GLU A 51 -32.23 -45.42 -14.55
CA GLU A 51 -33.25 -45.25 -15.58
C GLU A 51 -32.71 -44.55 -16.84
N TRP A 52 -31.85 -43.54 -16.67
CA TRP A 52 -31.20 -42.84 -17.78
C TRP A 52 -30.24 -43.74 -18.57
N GLY A 53 -29.37 -44.49 -17.89
CA GLY A 53 -28.38 -45.35 -18.53
C GLY A 53 -29.01 -46.51 -19.31
N LEU A 54 -30.23 -46.92 -18.93
CA LEU A 54 -31.05 -47.92 -19.64
C LEU A 54 -31.84 -47.33 -20.83
N GLY A 55 -32.03 -46.00 -20.89
CA GLY A 55 -32.68 -45.32 -22.01
C GLY A 55 -31.81 -45.30 -23.28
N TYR A 56 -32.35 -44.87 -24.43
CA TYR A 56 -31.55 -44.66 -25.65
C TYR A 56 -31.02 -43.22 -25.69
N PRO A 57 -29.70 -42.96 -25.87
CA PRO A 57 -28.59 -43.85 -26.22
C PRO A 57 -27.66 -44.16 -25.03
N GLY A 58 -28.24 -44.56 -23.89
CA GLY A 58 -27.53 -44.75 -22.63
C GLY A 58 -26.48 -45.88 -22.70
N PRO A 59 -25.36 -45.75 -21.97
CA PRO A 59 -24.23 -46.67 -22.05
C PRO A 59 -24.51 -48.08 -21.50
N TRP A 60 -25.68 -48.32 -20.90
CA TRP A 60 -26.03 -49.59 -20.24
C TRP A 60 -27.00 -50.46 -21.04
N GLN A 61 -27.42 -49.99 -22.22
CA GLN A 61 -28.44 -50.62 -23.04
C GLN A 61 -28.07 -52.04 -23.50
N ASP A 62 -26.78 -52.31 -23.73
CA ASP A 62 -26.30 -53.60 -24.26
C ASP A 62 -25.62 -54.51 -23.20
N GLN A 63 -25.35 -54.00 -21.99
CA GLN A 63 -24.51 -54.69 -21.01
C GLN A 63 -25.26 -55.18 -19.75
N ILE A 64 -26.44 -54.64 -19.44
CA ILE A 64 -27.13 -54.85 -18.15
C ILE A 64 -28.47 -55.60 -18.30
N PHE A 65 -28.60 -56.51 -19.26
CA PHE A 65 -29.82 -57.35 -19.40
C PHE A 65 -30.12 -58.28 -18.19
N GLN A 66 -29.31 -58.25 -17.13
CA GLN A 66 -29.45 -59.13 -15.96
C GLN A 66 -29.81 -58.42 -14.64
N CYS A 67 -29.75 -57.08 -14.55
CA CYS A 67 -30.12 -56.37 -13.32
C CYS A 67 -31.52 -55.77 -13.49
N THR A 68 -32.47 -56.27 -12.71
CA THR A 68 -33.88 -55.82 -12.74
C THR A 68 -34.15 -54.69 -11.74
N HIS A 69 -33.23 -54.44 -10.81
CA HIS A 69 -33.36 -53.43 -9.77
C HIS A 69 -32.09 -52.56 -9.64
N HIS A 70 -32.24 -51.25 -9.40
CA HIS A 70 -31.13 -50.29 -9.42
C HIS A 70 -30.01 -50.59 -8.40
N ARG A 71 -30.33 -51.22 -7.26
CA ARG A 71 -29.32 -51.69 -6.29
C ARG A 71 -28.49 -52.87 -6.81
N GLU A 72 -29.08 -53.72 -7.66
CA GLU A 72 -28.38 -54.86 -8.24
C GLU A 72 -27.24 -54.43 -9.15
N VAL A 73 -27.27 -53.21 -9.70
CA VAL A 73 -26.16 -52.67 -10.51
C VAL A 73 -24.92 -52.40 -9.67
N ILE A 74 -25.10 -51.90 -8.44
CA ILE A 74 -23.98 -51.70 -7.49
C ILE A 74 -23.45 -53.06 -7.01
N ASP A 75 -24.36 -53.99 -6.69
CA ASP A 75 -24.00 -55.32 -6.20
C ASP A 75 -23.33 -56.19 -7.29
N PHE A 76 -23.82 -56.13 -8.53
CA PHE A 76 -23.18 -56.76 -9.69
C PHE A 76 -21.77 -56.22 -9.91
N HIS A 77 -21.56 -54.93 -9.65
CA HIS A 77 -20.26 -54.29 -9.79
C HIS A 77 -19.26 -54.63 -8.70
N SER A 78 -19.71 -54.61 -7.45
CA SER A 78 -18.89 -55.00 -6.30
C SER A 78 -18.48 -56.47 -6.40
N GLN A 79 -19.35 -57.34 -6.95
CA GLN A 79 -19.02 -58.73 -7.25
C GLN A 79 -18.00 -58.90 -8.39
N ARG A 80 -18.06 -58.06 -9.43
CA ARG A 80 -17.11 -58.10 -10.56
C ARG A 80 -15.69 -57.67 -10.16
N GLN A 81 -15.53 -56.85 -9.13
CA GLN A 81 -14.22 -56.37 -8.66
C GLN A 81 -13.59 -57.21 -7.54
N GLY A 82 -14.27 -58.25 -7.03
CA GLY A 82 -13.65 -59.28 -6.20
C GLY A 82 -12.91 -58.75 -4.96
N VAL A 83 -13.56 -57.95 -4.11
CA VAL A 83 -12.99 -57.51 -2.82
C VAL A 83 -13.96 -57.81 -1.68
N SER A 84 -13.44 -58.48 -0.65
CA SER A 84 -14.12 -58.92 0.56
C SER A 84 -14.22 -57.82 1.62
N ASP A 85 -15.35 -57.81 2.33
CA ASP A 85 -15.62 -57.01 3.54
C ASP A 85 -14.61 -57.27 4.68
N VAL A 86 -13.91 -56.23 5.17
CA VAL A 86 -13.58 -56.01 6.60
C VAL A 86 -13.33 -54.50 6.87
N SER A 87 -14.01 -53.99 7.90
CA SER A 87 -13.97 -52.71 8.63
C SER A 87 -12.90 -51.62 8.34
N LEU A 88 -13.42 -50.40 8.10
CA LEU A 88 -12.91 -49.05 8.41
C LEU A 88 -11.39 -48.91 8.70
N SER A 89 -10.62 -48.78 7.63
CA SER A 89 -9.28 -48.22 7.62
C SER A 89 -9.20 -47.27 6.42
N ILE A 90 -8.81 -46.02 6.64
CA ILE A 90 -8.69 -45.01 5.57
C ILE A 90 -7.74 -45.54 4.48
N ASP A 91 -8.27 -45.69 3.27
CA ASP A 91 -7.62 -46.33 2.12
C ASP A 91 -6.43 -45.49 1.60
N PRO A 92 -5.25 -46.10 1.32
CA PRO A 92 -4.12 -45.45 0.65
C PRO A 92 -4.45 -44.73 -0.67
N THR A 93 -5.54 -45.06 -1.36
CA THR A 93 -5.99 -44.29 -2.54
C THR A 93 -6.41 -42.84 -2.19
N THR A 94 -6.81 -42.57 -0.94
CA THR A 94 -7.11 -41.21 -0.44
C THR A 94 -5.86 -40.33 -0.33
N ARG A 95 -4.67 -40.95 -0.27
CA ARG A 95 -3.37 -40.26 -0.25
C ARG A 95 -2.90 -39.90 -1.66
N ASP A 96 -3.20 -40.73 -2.65
CA ASP A 96 -2.72 -40.56 -4.03
C ASP A 96 -3.60 -39.63 -4.87
N ILE A 97 -4.89 -39.44 -4.50
CA ILE A 97 -5.79 -38.48 -5.17
C ILE A 97 -5.43 -37.00 -4.85
N ASN A 98 -4.61 -36.75 -3.83
CA ASN A 98 -4.20 -35.39 -3.43
C ASN A 98 -2.90 -34.90 -4.10
N LEU A 99 -2.25 -35.70 -4.97
CA LEU A 99 -0.88 -35.46 -5.43
C LEU A 99 -0.69 -35.37 -6.96
N SER A 100 -1.75 -35.23 -7.77
CA SER A 100 -1.60 -35.07 -9.22
C SER A 100 -2.25 -33.78 -9.77
N ASP A 101 -1.46 -32.70 -9.77
CA ASP A 101 -1.42 -31.63 -10.80
C ASP A 101 -2.72 -30.89 -11.21
N SER A 102 -3.72 -30.80 -10.31
CA SER A 102 -4.90 -29.91 -10.44
C SER A 102 -5.34 -29.34 -9.08
N GLU A 103 -4.34 -28.88 -8.33
CA GLU A 103 -4.09 -29.03 -6.90
C GLU A 103 -4.97 -28.20 -5.94
N PHE A 104 -5.40 -28.87 -4.86
CA PHE A 104 -6.09 -28.36 -3.66
C PHE A 104 -7.28 -27.41 -3.93
N PRO A 105 -8.52 -27.94 -4.02
CA PRO A 105 -9.69 -27.12 -4.34
C PRO A 105 -9.85 -25.93 -3.37
N ILE A 106 -9.46 -26.10 -2.10
CA ILE A 106 -9.46 -25.01 -1.11
C ILE A 106 -8.48 -23.89 -1.50
N THR A 107 -7.23 -24.22 -1.82
CA THR A 107 -6.21 -23.24 -2.25
C THR A 107 -6.71 -22.49 -3.48
N HIS A 108 -7.19 -23.21 -4.48
CA HIS A 108 -7.76 -22.62 -5.69
C HIS A 108 -8.94 -21.69 -5.38
N TRP A 109 -9.86 -22.09 -4.50
CA TRP A 109 -11.00 -21.26 -4.10
C TRP A 109 -10.60 -20.03 -3.29
N VAL A 110 -9.53 -20.10 -2.49
CA VAL A 110 -8.94 -18.92 -1.85
C VAL A 110 -8.37 -17.97 -2.90
N GLN A 111 -7.55 -18.48 -3.83
CA GLN A 111 -6.95 -17.68 -4.90
C GLN A 111 -7.98 -17.01 -5.81
N THR A 112 -9.07 -17.72 -6.12
CA THR A 112 -10.14 -17.24 -7.00
C THR A 112 -11.28 -16.53 -6.25
N ASN A 113 -11.07 -16.18 -4.97
CA ASN A 113 -12.01 -15.43 -4.12
C ASN A 113 -13.43 -16.05 -4.03
N ARG A 114 -13.53 -17.39 -4.02
CA ARG A 114 -14.81 -18.13 -3.97
C ARG A 114 -15.30 -18.37 -2.54
N LEU A 115 -15.59 -17.27 -1.83
CA LEU A 115 -15.96 -17.30 -0.41
C LEU A 115 -17.20 -18.16 -0.11
N GLU A 116 -18.15 -18.26 -1.05
CA GLU A 116 -19.38 -19.03 -0.89
C GLU A 116 -19.13 -20.53 -0.67
N PHE A 117 -18.15 -21.11 -1.37
CA PHE A 117 -17.77 -22.51 -1.20
C PHE A 117 -16.98 -22.70 0.10
N LEU A 118 -16.02 -21.80 0.33
CA LEU A 118 -15.18 -21.82 1.52
C LEU A 118 -16.01 -21.71 2.82
N ARG A 119 -17.06 -20.88 2.86
CA ARG A 119 -17.97 -20.81 4.02
C ARG A 119 -18.68 -22.13 4.30
N ARG A 120 -19.12 -22.85 3.26
CA ARG A 120 -19.76 -24.17 3.42
C ARG A 120 -18.76 -25.18 3.96
N LEU A 121 -17.54 -25.22 3.41
CA LEU A 121 -16.50 -26.14 3.89
C LEU A 121 -16.12 -25.86 5.34
N HIS A 122 -16.01 -24.60 5.75
CA HIS A 122 -15.75 -24.26 7.14
C HIS A 122 -16.92 -24.65 8.06
N ALA A 123 -18.16 -24.47 7.63
CA ALA A 123 -19.33 -24.89 8.41
C ALA A 123 -19.38 -26.41 8.63
N GLU A 124 -18.90 -27.19 7.66
CA GLU A 124 -18.81 -28.66 7.72
C GLU A 124 -17.48 -29.17 8.33
N GLY A 125 -16.57 -28.27 8.74
CA GLY A 125 -15.28 -28.64 9.34
C GLY A 125 -14.20 -29.11 8.34
N PHE A 126 -14.41 -28.95 7.03
CA PHE A 126 -13.45 -29.32 5.97
C PHE A 126 -12.44 -28.22 5.63
N TRP A 127 -12.60 -27.00 6.15
CA TRP A 127 -11.63 -25.91 5.97
C TRP A 127 -11.50 -25.09 7.24
N GLU A 128 -10.25 -24.92 7.70
CA GLU A 128 -9.89 -24.03 8.81
C GLU A 128 -9.36 -22.70 8.24
N PRO A 129 -10.10 -21.57 8.35
CA PRO A 129 -9.70 -20.30 7.74
C PRO A 129 -8.38 -19.73 8.28
N LEU A 130 -8.05 -20.05 9.52
CA LEU A 130 -6.80 -19.63 10.18
C LEU A 130 -5.66 -20.63 9.95
N GLY A 131 -5.89 -21.64 9.11
CA GLY A 131 -4.96 -22.71 8.78
C GLY A 131 -3.96 -22.33 7.67
N TRP A 132 -3.36 -23.39 7.12
CA TRP A 132 -2.21 -23.32 6.24
C TRP A 132 -2.44 -24.13 4.97
N THR A 133 -1.88 -23.67 3.86
CA THR A 133 -1.71 -24.47 2.65
C THR A 133 -0.63 -25.52 2.86
N LEU A 134 -0.60 -26.53 2.00
CA LEU A 134 0.44 -27.57 2.04
C LEU A 134 1.82 -27.03 1.70
N ASP A 135 1.89 -25.94 0.94
CA ASP A 135 3.13 -25.21 0.66
C ASP A 135 3.61 -24.36 1.84
N GLY A 136 2.90 -24.39 2.97
CA GLY A 136 3.28 -23.70 4.19
C GLY A 136 3.00 -22.20 4.16
N TYR A 137 2.04 -21.73 3.38
CA TYR A 137 1.53 -20.36 3.45
C TYR A 137 0.23 -20.32 4.22
N SER A 138 0.00 -19.30 5.05
CA SER A 138 -1.32 -19.15 5.65
C SER A 138 -2.35 -18.81 4.58
N TYR A 139 -3.60 -19.25 4.78
CA TYR A 139 -4.68 -18.88 3.84
C TYR A 139 -4.88 -17.36 3.76
N PHE A 140 -4.55 -16.63 4.83
CA PHE A 140 -4.56 -15.16 4.82
C PHE A 140 -3.53 -14.57 3.86
N LYS A 141 -2.28 -15.05 3.93
CA LYS A 141 -1.23 -14.63 3.00
C LYS A 141 -1.59 -14.99 1.56
N LEU A 142 -2.05 -16.22 1.33
CA LEU A 142 -2.45 -16.67 -0.01
C LEU A 142 -3.56 -15.78 -0.59
N ALA A 143 -4.58 -15.45 0.21
CA ALA A 143 -5.68 -14.59 -0.20
C ALA A 143 -5.18 -13.18 -0.55
N LEU A 144 -4.21 -12.65 0.19
CA LEU A 144 -3.59 -11.35 -0.07
C LEU A 144 -2.78 -11.33 -1.36
N ASP A 145 -1.95 -12.35 -1.59
CA ASP A 145 -1.14 -12.47 -2.80
C ASP A 145 -2.02 -12.54 -4.08
N HIS A 146 -3.28 -12.97 -3.95
CA HIS A 146 -4.24 -13.08 -5.06
C HIS A 146 -5.36 -12.03 -5.03
N ASN A 147 -5.28 -11.03 -4.13
CA ASN A 147 -6.29 -9.98 -3.97
C ASN A 147 -7.72 -10.53 -3.79
N ALA A 148 -7.87 -11.62 -3.03
CA ALA A 148 -9.15 -12.27 -2.75
C ALA A 148 -9.91 -11.56 -1.62
N VAL A 149 -10.43 -10.36 -1.91
CA VAL A 149 -10.97 -9.38 -0.94
C VAL A 149 -12.01 -9.99 0.01
N ASP A 150 -12.94 -10.81 -0.49
CA ASP A 150 -13.99 -11.39 0.35
C ASP A 150 -13.43 -12.44 1.30
N VAL A 151 -12.48 -13.25 0.82
CA VAL A 151 -11.79 -14.25 1.63
C VAL A 151 -10.90 -13.57 2.69
N ILE A 152 -10.18 -12.51 2.33
CA ILE A 152 -9.40 -11.70 3.28
C ILE A 152 -10.30 -11.18 4.41
N ALA A 153 -11.43 -10.55 4.06
CA ALA A 153 -12.38 -10.02 5.05
C ALA A 153 -12.97 -11.13 5.94
N TYR A 154 -13.25 -12.30 5.37
CA TYR A 154 -13.75 -13.45 6.12
C TYR A 154 -12.72 -13.98 7.12
N ILE A 155 -11.49 -14.24 6.66
CA ILE A 155 -10.39 -14.71 7.52
C ILE A 155 -10.11 -13.67 8.61
N ALA A 156 -10.09 -12.38 8.26
CA ALA A 156 -9.82 -11.32 9.22
C ALA A 156 -10.85 -11.26 10.36
N ARG A 157 -12.13 -11.43 10.03
CA ARG A 157 -13.20 -11.54 11.03
C ARG A 157 -13.06 -12.79 11.89
N ARG A 158 -12.65 -13.92 11.30
CA ARG A 158 -12.42 -15.17 12.07
C ARG A 158 -11.20 -15.08 12.99
N ALA A 159 -10.23 -14.23 12.66
CA ALA A 159 -9.06 -13.98 13.48
C ALA A 159 -9.30 -13.02 14.66
N GLU A 160 -10.45 -12.36 14.75
CA GLU A 160 -10.75 -11.41 15.84
C GLU A 160 -10.67 -12.11 17.20
N GLY A 161 -9.82 -11.59 18.09
CA GLY A 161 -9.56 -12.16 19.41
C GLY A 161 -8.61 -13.37 19.43
N ASN A 162 -8.17 -13.89 18.27
CA ASN A 162 -7.22 -14.99 18.21
C ASN A 162 -5.77 -14.47 18.21
N THR A 163 -5.23 -14.27 19.42
CA THR A 163 -3.89 -13.70 19.62
C THR A 163 -2.77 -14.55 19.06
N THR A 164 -2.94 -15.87 19.11
CA THR A 164 -1.98 -16.83 18.55
C THR A 164 -1.85 -16.66 17.04
N PHE A 165 -2.96 -16.49 16.33
CA PHE A 165 -2.96 -16.37 14.87
C PHE A 165 -2.22 -15.11 14.41
N TYR A 166 -2.64 -13.92 14.83
CA TYR A 166 -2.05 -12.72 14.24
C TYR A 166 -0.57 -12.51 14.67
N THR A 167 -0.11 -13.16 15.75
CA THR A 167 1.29 -13.12 16.21
C THR A 167 2.14 -14.25 15.66
N SER A 168 1.53 -15.27 15.05
CA SER A 168 2.26 -16.33 14.38
C SER A 168 2.88 -15.83 13.08
N GLU A 169 3.91 -16.54 12.64
CA GLU A 169 4.45 -16.42 11.28
C GLU A 169 3.32 -16.73 10.27
N ALA A 170 3.37 -16.10 9.11
CA ALA A 170 2.44 -16.31 8.01
C ALA A 170 2.99 -17.25 6.91
N THR A 171 4.23 -17.68 7.09
CA THR A 171 4.88 -18.77 6.35
C THR A 171 5.38 -19.81 7.36
N VAL A 172 5.45 -21.08 6.96
CA VAL A 172 6.14 -22.14 7.70
C VAL A 172 7.53 -22.26 7.08
N PRO A 173 8.60 -21.77 7.75
CA PRO A 173 9.94 -21.74 7.14
C PRO A 173 10.47 -23.12 6.74
N ALA A 174 10.09 -24.16 7.50
CA ALA A 174 10.50 -25.54 7.23
C ALA A 174 9.94 -26.09 5.90
N VAL A 175 8.79 -25.59 5.46
CA VAL A 175 8.14 -26.02 4.21
C VAL A 175 8.53 -25.10 3.05
N THR A 176 8.50 -23.79 3.28
CA THR A 176 8.80 -22.78 2.25
C THR A 176 10.30 -22.66 1.92
N GLY A 177 11.19 -23.16 2.78
CA GLY A 177 12.64 -22.98 2.65
C GLY A 177 13.12 -21.55 2.88
N LEU A 178 12.24 -20.65 3.35
CA LEU A 178 12.58 -19.25 3.57
C LEU A 178 13.51 -19.08 4.78
N PRO A 179 14.54 -18.22 4.70
CA PRO A 179 15.43 -17.95 5.83
C PRO A 179 14.65 -17.42 7.05
N GLN A 180 15.03 -17.84 8.26
CA GLN A 180 14.41 -17.34 9.50
C GLN A 180 14.54 -15.80 9.69
N ILE A 181 15.47 -15.15 9.00
CA ILE A 181 15.60 -13.69 9.01
C ILE A 181 14.46 -12.98 8.26
N MET A 182 13.69 -13.70 7.44
CA MET A 182 12.53 -13.21 6.68
C MET A 182 11.20 -13.59 7.34
N ARG A 183 11.19 -13.77 8.66
CA ARG A 183 9.95 -14.02 9.40
C ARG A 183 9.03 -12.82 9.27
N THR A 184 7.86 -13.09 8.71
CA THR A 184 6.77 -12.12 8.53
C THR A 184 5.57 -12.67 9.28
N THR A 185 5.11 -11.93 10.28
CA THR A 185 3.90 -12.26 11.03
C THR A 185 2.66 -11.88 10.23
N HIS A 186 1.49 -12.41 10.60
CA HIS A 186 0.23 -11.95 10.02
C HIS A 186 -0.03 -10.46 10.23
N LEU A 187 0.43 -9.87 11.35
CA LEU A 187 0.42 -8.42 11.57
C LEU A 187 1.26 -7.66 10.55
N ASP A 188 2.45 -8.17 10.23
CA ASP A 188 3.31 -7.56 9.22
C ASP A 188 2.65 -7.57 7.84
N ILE A 189 2.08 -8.71 7.43
CA ILE A 189 1.39 -8.81 6.14
C ILE A 189 0.17 -7.88 6.09
N ALA A 190 -0.61 -7.78 7.17
CA ALA A 190 -1.75 -6.86 7.22
C ALA A 190 -1.31 -5.40 6.97
N LEU A 191 -0.19 -4.97 7.56
CA LEU A 191 0.37 -3.63 7.31
C LEU A 191 0.89 -3.48 5.87
N GLU A 192 1.67 -4.45 5.39
CA GLU A 192 2.25 -4.43 4.04
C GLU A 192 1.17 -4.43 2.94
N ALA A 193 0.02 -5.05 3.20
CA ALA A 193 -1.15 -5.03 2.34
C ALA A 193 -2.03 -3.78 2.45
N GLY A 194 -1.68 -2.81 3.31
CA GLY A 194 -2.47 -1.60 3.53
C GLY A 194 -3.74 -1.81 4.35
N LEU A 195 -3.88 -2.92 5.06
CA LEU A 195 -5.02 -3.24 5.94
C LEU A 195 -4.84 -2.63 7.35
N GLY A 196 -4.58 -1.32 7.41
CA GLY A 196 -4.29 -0.62 8.67
C GLY A 196 -5.37 -0.77 9.75
N ASN A 197 -6.64 -0.74 9.38
CA ASN A 197 -7.75 -0.94 10.33
C ASN A 197 -7.76 -2.35 10.92
N THR A 198 -7.52 -3.37 10.09
CA THR A 198 -7.40 -4.76 10.54
C THR A 198 -6.21 -4.93 11.47
N PHE A 199 -5.06 -4.35 11.10
CA PHE A 199 -3.88 -4.32 11.97
C PHE A 199 -4.20 -3.73 13.35
N TRP A 200 -4.80 -2.54 13.42
CA TRP A 200 -5.07 -1.89 14.69
C TRP A 200 -6.12 -2.63 15.53
N SER A 201 -7.13 -3.23 14.90
CA SER A 201 -8.11 -4.10 15.56
C SER A 201 -7.44 -5.31 16.22
N TRP A 202 -6.58 -6.00 15.47
CA TRP A 202 -5.81 -7.12 16.01
C TRP A 202 -4.83 -6.67 17.10
N TRP A 203 -4.10 -5.59 16.86
CA TRP A 203 -3.13 -5.03 17.80
C TRP A 203 -3.77 -4.68 19.16
N ALA A 204 -4.96 -4.09 19.16
CA ALA A 204 -5.68 -3.73 20.37
C ALA A 204 -6.03 -4.93 21.27
N SER A 205 -6.11 -6.14 20.70
CA SER A 205 -6.34 -7.38 21.47
C SER A 205 -5.07 -8.00 22.04
N ILE A 206 -3.89 -7.46 21.70
CA ILE A 206 -2.59 -7.94 22.21
C ILE A 206 -2.36 -7.36 23.59
N GLN A 207 -2.24 -8.24 24.58
CA GLN A 207 -1.83 -7.81 25.92
C GLN A 207 -0.41 -7.24 25.89
N PRO A 208 -0.12 -6.17 26.65
CA PRO A 208 1.23 -5.64 26.81
C PRO A 208 2.22 -6.75 27.17
N ARG A 209 3.29 -6.88 26.37
CA ARG A 209 4.32 -7.90 26.58
C ARG A 209 5.72 -7.40 26.17
N PRO A 210 6.78 -7.80 26.88
CA PRO A 210 8.13 -7.26 26.66
C PRO A 210 8.75 -7.64 25.30
N ASP A 211 8.29 -8.75 24.70
CA ASP A 211 8.73 -9.29 23.42
C ASP A 211 7.95 -8.71 22.21
N ALA A 212 6.99 -7.79 22.42
CA ALA A 212 6.17 -7.23 21.36
C ALA A 212 6.99 -6.60 20.21
N LYS A 213 8.19 -6.09 20.51
CA LYS A 213 9.12 -5.55 19.52
C LYS A 213 9.62 -6.58 18.49
N LEU A 214 9.56 -7.88 18.80
CA LEU A 214 9.94 -8.96 17.88
C LEU A 214 8.82 -9.33 16.91
N LEU A 215 7.58 -8.92 17.18
CA LEU A 215 6.41 -9.23 16.34
C LEU A 215 6.39 -8.46 15.04
N LEU A 216 6.96 -7.25 15.05
CA LEU A 216 6.95 -6.38 13.88
C LEU A 216 8.33 -6.33 13.26
N ASN A 217 8.39 -6.67 11.98
CA ASN A 217 9.60 -6.53 11.18
C ASN A 217 9.95 -5.04 11.00
N ARG A 218 11.09 -4.76 10.37
CA ARG A 218 11.54 -3.37 10.15
C ARG A 218 10.64 -2.60 9.18
N THR A 219 10.12 -3.28 8.16
CA THR A 219 9.23 -2.71 7.14
C THR A 219 7.91 -2.27 7.77
N SER A 220 7.29 -3.12 8.58
CA SER A 220 6.05 -2.82 9.31
C SER A 220 6.20 -1.63 10.23
N ARG A 221 7.30 -1.55 11.00
CA ARG A 221 7.54 -0.37 11.86
C ARG A 221 7.74 0.92 11.06
N ARG A 222 8.24 0.82 9.83
CA ARG A 222 8.33 1.95 8.90
C ARG A 222 6.93 2.37 8.43
N LEU A 223 6.11 1.41 8.01
CA LEU A 223 4.73 1.64 7.57
C LEU A 223 3.88 2.24 8.70
N LEU A 224 4.10 1.84 9.95
CA LEU A 224 3.44 2.45 11.10
C LEU A 224 3.71 3.95 11.21
N CYS A 225 4.90 4.44 10.86
CA CYS A 225 5.15 5.89 10.81
C CYS A 225 4.29 6.61 9.76
N GLU A 226 3.85 5.90 8.71
CA GLU A 226 3.02 6.45 7.63
C GLU A 226 1.51 6.34 7.91
N ILE A 227 1.07 5.63 8.96
CA ILE A 227 -0.38 5.44 9.20
C ILE A 227 -0.84 5.69 10.65
N SER A 228 0.08 5.77 11.63
CA SER A 228 -0.32 5.89 13.04
C SER A 228 -0.79 7.30 13.38
N THR A 229 -1.79 7.41 14.26
CA THR A 229 -2.09 8.66 14.99
C THR A 229 -1.09 8.89 16.12
N TYR A 230 -1.16 10.06 16.77
CA TYR A 230 -0.38 10.34 17.98
C TYR A 230 -0.64 9.30 19.08
N GLU A 231 -1.92 9.02 19.36
CA GLU A 231 -2.34 8.11 20.44
C GLU A 231 -1.86 6.68 20.17
N GLN A 232 -2.00 6.20 18.94
CA GLN A 232 -1.53 4.87 18.52
C GLN A 232 -0.01 4.75 18.65
N ALA A 233 0.74 5.78 18.25
CA ALA A 233 2.18 5.80 18.40
C ALA A 233 2.62 5.81 19.87
N GLN A 234 1.90 6.54 20.71
CA GLN A 234 2.14 6.60 22.15
C GLN A 234 1.79 5.27 22.83
N ASP A 235 0.73 4.60 22.40
CA ASP A 235 0.33 3.27 22.87
C ASP A 235 1.40 2.21 22.55
N LEU A 236 1.85 2.15 21.30
CA LEU A 236 2.97 1.31 20.85
C LEU A 236 4.22 1.52 21.71
N TYR A 237 4.55 2.78 22.00
CA TYR A 237 5.72 3.11 22.79
C TYR A 237 5.55 2.73 24.27
N ASN A 238 4.47 3.18 24.91
CA ASN A 238 4.29 3.06 26.35
C ASN A 238 3.90 1.65 26.80
N LYS A 239 2.99 0.99 26.07
CA LYS A 239 2.48 -0.34 26.46
C LYS A 239 3.33 -1.47 25.91
N HIS A 240 3.89 -1.32 24.71
CA HIS A 240 4.57 -2.40 24.01
C HIS A 240 6.09 -2.19 23.84
N ASN A 241 6.64 -1.07 24.33
CA ASN A 241 8.05 -0.71 24.18
C ASN A 241 8.52 -0.72 22.71
N ILE A 242 7.63 -0.35 21.79
CA ILE A 242 7.90 -0.26 20.35
C ILE A 242 8.12 1.20 20.00
N ASP A 243 9.39 1.60 19.93
CA ASP A 243 9.76 2.93 19.49
C ASP A 243 9.81 3.02 17.95
N ILE A 244 8.67 3.38 17.35
CA ILE A 244 8.56 3.57 15.89
C ILE A 244 9.37 4.78 15.39
N SER A 245 9.69 5.76 16.26
CA SER A 245 10.58 6.89 15.93
C SER A 245 12.06 6.48 15.80
N SER A 246 12.42 5.29 16.28
CA SER A 246 13.80 4.76 16.21
C SER A 246 14.03 3.79 15.04
N SER A 247 12.97 3.38 14.33
CA SER A 247 12.96 2.23 13.41
C SER A 247 13.94 2.33 12.23
N ILE A 248 14.46 3.52 11.94
CA ILE A 248 15.34 3.80 10.80
C ILE A 248 16.79 4.05 11.23
N ARG A 249 17.07 4.21 12.54
CA ARG A 249 18.39 4.64 13.04
C ARG A 249 19.56 3.69 12.70
N ARG A 250 19.31 2.40 12.45
CA ARG A 250 20.39 1.39 12.42
C ARG A 250 21.28 1.32 11.18
N ILE A 251 21.01 2.07 10.11
CA ILE A 251 22.02 2.22 9.03
C ILE A 251 22.99 3.36 9.37
N GLY A 252 22.58 4.32 10.22
CA GLY A 252 23.33 5.52 10.55
C GLY A 252 24.56 5.32 11.44
N ASN A 253 24.71 4.19 12.16
CA ASN A 253 25.94 3.98 12.94
C ASN A 253 27.18 3.72 12.05
N LEU A 254 27.00 3.56 10.74
CA LEU A 254 28.07 3.48 9.75
C LEU A 254 28.20 4.75 8.89
N VAL A 255 27.33 5.74 9.11
CA VAL A 255 27.20 6.90 8.24
C VAL A 255 27.17 8.17 9.10
N PRO A 256 28.20 9.04 9.03
CA PRO A 256 28.27 10.27 9.81
C PRO A 256 27.01 11.12 9.68
N PRO A 257 26.63 11.89 10.73
CA PRO A 257 25.57 12.89 10.65
C PRO A 257 25.83 13.81 9.44
N GLY A 258 24.85 13.89 8.52
CA GLY A 258 24.94 14.74 7.32
C GLY A 258 25.21 14.01 6.00
N TYR A 259 25.33 12.68 5.98
CA TYR A 259 25.45 11.96 4.71
C TYR A 259 24.07 11.67 4.09
N PRO A 260 23.86 12.00 2.80
CA PRO A 260 22.63 11.76 2.06
C PRO A 260 22.31 10.26 1.90
N PHE A 261 21.06 9.85 2.13
CA PHE A 261 20.55 8.55 1.67
C PHE A 261 19.99 8.71 0.25
N PRO A 262 20.69 8.28 -0.82
CA PRO A 262 20.31 8.65 -2.18
C PRO A 262 18.91 8.14 -2.59
N ASP A 263 18.48 6.95 -2.14
CA ASP A 263 17.17 6.36 -2.50
C ASP A 263 16.41 5.72 -1.30
N GLY A 264 16.84 6.02 -0.07
CA GLY A 264 16.22 5.43 1.13
C GLY A 264 14.83 6.02 1.41
N PRO A 265 14.00 5.38 2.25
CA PRO A 265 12.65 5.88 2.61
C PRO A 265 12.64 7.20 3.41
N GLY A 266 13.80 7.77 3.74
CA GLY A 266 13.93 8.96 4.59
C GLY A 266 13.90 8.62 6.08
N THR A 267 14.04 9.65 6.91
CA THR A 267 13.92 9.55 8.38
C THR A 267 12.43 9.42 8.79
N PRO A 268 12.10 9.09 10.05
CA PRO A 268 10.70 9.08 10.50
C PRO A 268 9.96 10.39 10.23
N TRP A 269 10.66 11.53 10.24
CA TRP A 269 10.09 12.83 9.86
C TRP A 269 9.67 12.91 8.39
N HIS A 270 10.39 12.26 7.47
CA HIS A 270 10.01 12.16 6.06
C HIS A 270 8.77 11.27 5.87
N LEU A 271 8.66 10.20 6.66
CA LEU A 271 7.49 9.31 6.64
C LEU A 271 6.26 9.99 7.23
N ALA A 272 6.43 10.84 8.26
CA ALA A 272 5.34 11.60 8.85
C ALA A 272 4.68 12.56 7.83
N VAL A 273 5.40 13.05 6.83
CA VAL A 273 4.81 13.85 5.73
C VAL A 273 3.82 13.04 4.89
N ARG A 274 4.07 11.74 4.74
CA ARG A 274 3.17 10.82 4.02
C ARG A 274 2.00 10.36 4.87
N ASN A 275 2.13 10.49 6.20
CA ASN A 275 1.09 10.08 7.13
C ASN A 275 -0.13 10.99 7.02
N PRO A 276 -1.34 10.45 6.77
CA PRO A 276 -2.56 11.28 6.72
C PRO A 276 -2.87 11.96 8.07
N ASN A 277 -2.37 11.41 9.18
CA ASN A 277 -2.60 11.94 10.52
C ASN A 277 -1.48 12.92 10.90
N ILE A 278 -1.80 14.22 10.87
CA ILE A 278 -0.84 15.30 11.14
C ILE A 278 -0.34 15.34 12.58
N ASP A 279 -1.15 14.85 13.52
CA ASP A 279 -0.83 14.75 14.95
C ASP A 279 0.36 13.80 15.22
N PHE A 280 0.67 12.89 14.30
CA PHE A 280 1.87 12.05 14.38
C PHE A 280 3.17 12.88 14.40
N ILE A 281 3.17 14.08 13.79
CA ILE A 281 4.31 15.01 13.88
C ILE A 281 4.59 15.40 15.34
N ASP A 282 3.55 15.51 16.17
CA ASP A 282 3.68 15.90 17.57
C ASP A 282 4.30 14.78 18.41
N PHE A 283 4.01 13.53 18.04
CA PHE A 283 4.67 12.38 18.63
C PHE A 283 6.16 12.42 18.32
N LEU A 284 6.56 12.69 17.07
CA LEU A 284 7.97 12.82 16.70
C LEU A 284 8.65 14.00 17.37
N LEU A 285 7.97 15.14 17.51
CA LEU A 285 8.51 16.32 18.20
C LEU A 285 8.87 15.99 19.66
N ASN A 286 8.03 15.20 20.34
CA ASN A 286 8.28 14.79 21.72
C ASN A 286 9.40 13.74 21.86
N ARG A 287 9.72 13.01 20.79
CA ARG A 287 10.66 11.87 20.83
C ARG A 287 12.03 12.17 20.24
N ILE A 288 12.06 12.82 19.09
CA ILE A 288 13.26 13.05 18.27
C ILE A 288 13.30 14.46 17.66
N PRO A 289 13.11 15.53 18.48
CA PRO A 289 13.02 16.92 17.96
C PRO A 289 14.27 17.35 17.20
N ALA A 290 15.46 16.91 17.64
CA ALA A 290 16.74 17.24 17.01
C ALA A 290 16.94 16.66 15.60
N GLN A 291 16.00 15.86 15.08
CA GLN A 291 16.10 15.18 13.78
C GLN A 291 15.16 15.77 12.72
N ILE A 292 14.42 16.84 13.04
CA ILE A 292 13.41 17.43 12.14
C ILE A 292 14.00 17.92 10.81
N ASP A 293 15.27 18.34 10.81
CA ASP A 293 15.96 18.89 9.64
C ASP A 293 16.93 17.90 8.98
N TRP A 294 16.95 16.64 9.42
CA TRP A 294 17.80 15.63 8.77
C TRP A 294 17.38 15.45 7.31
N LEU A 295 18.36 15.34 6.41
CA LEU A 295 18.12 15.28 4.98
C LEU A 295 17.98 13.84 4.48
N GLN A 296 17.02 13.61 3.58
CA GLN A 296 16.97 12.48 2.65
C GLN A 296 17.69 12.90 1.37
N GLY A 297 18.64 12.10 0.89
CA GLY A 297 19.55 12.57 -0.14
C GLY A 297 20.27 13.87 0.27
N GLU A 298 20.73 14.65 -0.71
CA GLU A 298 21.57 15.83 -0.46
C GLU A 298 20.77 17.07 -0.05
N THR A 299 19.49 17.17 -0.42
CA THR A 299 18.76 18.46 -0.35
C THR A 299 17.33 18.36 0.15
N ARG A 300 16.83 17.16 0.45
CA ARG A 300 15.42 16.98 0.78
C ARG A 300 15.25 16.88 2.29
N SER A 301 14.86 17.97 2.94
CA SER A 301 14.36 17.91 4.31
C SER A 301 12.89 17.47 4.33
N PRO A 302 12.34 17.05 5.49
CA PRO A 302 10.91 16.78 5.63
C PRO A 302 10.04 17.96 5.19
N LEU A 303 10.45 19.20 5.49
CA LEU A 303 9.75 20.40 5.05
C LEU A 303 9.74 20.55 3.52
N VAL A 304 10.86 20.25 2.85
CA VAL A 304 10.94 20.26 1.39
C VAL A 304 10.09 19.15 0.77
N GLN A 305 10.08 17.96 1.37
CA GLN A 305 9.21 16.86 0.92
C GLN A 305 7.74 17.25 1.00
N ALA A 306 7.29 17.89 2.09
CA ALA A 306 5.91 18.35 2.24
C ALA A 306 5.51 19.34 1.13
N LEU A 307 6.43 20.23 0.74
CA LEU A 307 6.25 21.15 -0.39
C LEU A 307 6.11 20.41 -1.73
N GLU A 308 6.99 19.45 -2.02
CA GLU A 308 6.98 18.68 -3.28
C GLU A 308 5.77 17.76 -3.40
N GLU A 309 5.34 17.13 -2.31
CA GLU A 309 4.16 16.25 -2.28
C GLU A 309 2.84 17.01 -2.16
N GLY A 310 2.88 18.34 -2.07
CA GLY A 310 1.69 19.18 -2.00
C GLY A 310 0.94 19.13 -0.66
N LYS A 311 1.59 18.63 0.41
CA LYS A 311 1.05 18.45 1.77
C LYS A 311 1.16 19.75 2.58
N HIS A 312 0.28 20.70 2.29
CA HIS A 312 0.33 22.05 2.87
C HIS A 312 0.14 22.08 4.39
N GLU A 313 -0.78 21.30 4.94
CA GLU A 313 -0.99 21.22 6.39
C GLU A 313 0.25 20.70 7.12
N HIS A 314 0.87 19.62 6.62
CA HIS A 314 2.14 19.10 7.16
C HIS A 314 3.26 20.13 7.08
N PHE A 315 3.33 20.89 6.00
CA PHE A 315 4.32 21.96 5.85
C PHE A 315 4.15 23.06 6.90
N GLU A 316 2.92 23.52 7.15
CA GLU A 316 2.63 24.48 8.22
C GLU A 316 2.99 23.93 9.59
N ARG A 317 2.61 22.67 9.87
CA ARG A 317 2.91 22.03 11.15
C ARG A 317 4.40 21.90 11.37
N LEU A 318 5.17 21.49 10.36
CA LEU A 318 6.63 21.41 10.44
C LEU A 318 7.27 22.77 10.75
N LEU A 319 6.80 23.86 10.12
CA LEU A 319 7.26 25.22 10.43
C LEU A 319 6.94 25.60 11.88
N CYS A 320 5.73 25.32 12.36
CA CYS A 320 5.35 25.53 13.76
C CYS A 320 6.23 24.71 14.74
N CYS A 321 6.69 23.53 14.30
CA CYS A 321 7.64 22.69 15.02
C CYS A 321 9.10 23.13 14.87
N THR A 322 9.35 24.34 14.37
CA THR A 322 10.68 24.96 14.18
C THR A 322 11.57 24.30 13.14
N ALA A 323 10.99 23.54 12.19
CA ALA A 323 11.74 23.02 11.04
C ALA A 323 12.40 24.17 10.27
N ASP A 324 13.61 23.93 9.78
CA ASP A 324 14.42 24.92 9.11
C ASP A 324 13.81 25.31 7.75
N PRO A 325 13.34 26.57 7.60
CA PRO A 325 12.66 27.02 6.39
C PRO A 325 13.62 27.30 5.24
N ARG A 326 14.95 27.26 5.44
CA ARG A 326 15.94 27.76 4.46
C ARG A 326 15.79 27.14 3.07
N VAL A 327 15.85 25.82 2.97
CA VAL A 327 15.81 25.13 1.67
C VAL A 327 14.44 25.31 1.01
N ALA A 328 13.36 25.25 1.80
CA ALA A 328 12.00 25.51 1.32
C ALA A 328 11.84 26.97 0.82
N THR A 329 12.45 27.94 1.51
CA THR A 329 12.46 29.35 1.12
C THR A 329 13.10 29.54 -0.23
N THR A 330 14.29 28.97 -0.43
CA THR A 330 14.98 29.06 -1.71
C THR A 330 14.12 28.49 -2.84
N ARG A 331 13.57 27.28 -2.65
CA ARG A 331 12.72 26.62 -3.65
C ARG A 331 11.45 27.42 -3.96
N ILE A 332 10.74 27.89 -2.94
CA ILE A 332 9.52 28.69 -3.12
C ILE A 332 9.86 29.97 -3.86
N LEU A 333 10.82 30.77 -3.40
CA LEU A 333 11.15 32.06 -4.00
C LEU A 333 11.66 31.96 -5.45
N LEU A 334 12.40 30.89 -5.79
CA LEU A 334 12.86 30.64 -7.17
C LEU A 334 11.70 30.48 -8.17
N THR A 335 10.53 30.01 -7.72
CA THR A 335 9.34 29.90 -8.58
C THR A 335 8.68 31.26 -8.86
N ILE A 336 9.05 32.30 -8.11
CA ILE A 336 8.38 33.62 -8.11
C ILE A 336 6.89 33.43 -7.79
N PRO A 337 6.56 33.02 -6.55
CA PRO A 337 5.19 32.72 -6.14
C PRO A 337 4.35 33.99 -6.12
N HIS A 338 3.04 33.83 -5.98
CA HIS A 338 2.15 34.98 -5.88
C HIS A 338 2.22 35.38 -4.42
N TRP A 339 2.06 36.65 -4.09
CA TRP A 339 2.08 37.08 -2.69
C TRP A 339 0.93 36.46 -1.87
N ASN A 340 -0.15 36.02 -2.54
CA ASN A 340 -1.23 35.21 -1.97
C ASN A 340 -1.07 33.69 -2.15
N ASP A 341 0.11 33.22 -2.58
CA ASP A 341 0.35 31.79 -2.65
C ASP A 341 0.40 31.21 -1.23
N ARG A 342 -0.37 30.16 -0.97
CA ARG A 342 -0.49 29.60 0.38
C ARG A 342 0.86 29.15 0.95
N TRP A 343 1.76 28.60 0.11
CA TRP A 343 3.08 28.18 0.56
C TRP A 343 3.93 29.37 0.97
N PHE A 344 3.85 30.45 0.19
CA PHE A 344 4.55 31.70 0.52
C PHE A 344 3.98 32.36 1.78
N ILE A 345 2.65 32.40 1.96
CA ILE A 345 2.00 32.96 3.15
C ILE A 345 2.48 32.21 4.40
N SER A 346 2.43 30.88 4.40
CA SER A 346 2.84 30.06 5.55
C SER A 346 4.33 30.21 5.85
N LEU A 347 5.16 30.35 4.82
CA LEU A 347 6.60 30.49 4.95
C LEU A 347 7.02 31.90 5.40
N GLN A 348 6.30 32.95 5.00
CA GLN A 348 6.71 34.35 5.16
C GLN A 348 7.17 34.70 6.58
N PRO A 349 6.48 34.30 7.67
CA PRO A 349 6.92 34.61 9.03
C PRO A 349 8.29 34.02 9.37
N TRP A 350 8.72 32.96 8.68
CA TRP A 350 9.89 32.15 8.98
C TRP A 350 11.13 32.49 8.14
N ILE A 351 11.00 33.35 7.13
CA ILE A 351 12.13 33.74 6.27
C ILE A 351 13.18 34.48 7.12
N ARG A 352 14.40 33.92 7.20
CA ARG A 352 15.51 34.55 7.94
C ARG A 352 16.32 35.46 7.01
N TYR A 353 16.86 36.54 7.56
CA TYR A 353 17.73 37.49 6.87
C TYR A 353 19.06 37.62 7.62
N PRO A 354 20.23 37.34 7.00
CA PRO A 354 20.44 36.81 5.64
C PRO A 354 19.99 35.34 5.50
N ILE A 355 19.87 34.85 4.25
CA ILE A 355 19.77 33.40 4.03
C ILE A 355 21.18 32.84 4.29
N PRO A 356 21.38 31.95 5.27
CA PRO A 356 22.69 31.39 5.57
C PRO A 356 23.31 30.68 4.36
N GLU A 357 24.63 30.49 4.37
CA GLU A 357 25.44 29.83 3.32
C GLU A 357 25.84 30.70 2.12
N GLY A 358 25.85 32.03 2.27
CA GLY A 358 26.43 32.93 1.26
C GLY A 358 25.62 33.05 -0.04
N GLN A 359 24.41 32.50 -0.10
CA GLN A 359 23.49 32.70 -1.24
C GLN A 359 22.89 34.12 -1.30
N GLY A 360 23.45 35.06 -0.54
CA GLY A 360 22.92 36.42 -0.41
C GLY A 360 21.62 36.47 0.41
N SER A 361 20.72 37.35 -0.01
CA SER A 361 19.42 37.57 0.62
C SER A 361 18.30 36.93 -0.19
N ALA A 362 17.10 36.82 0.39
CA ALA A 362 15.89 36.43 -0.35
C ALA A 362 15.67 37.22 -1.66
N LEU A 363 16.19 38.45 -1.75
CA LEU A 363 16.13 39.25 -2.97
C LEU A 363 16.99 38.65 -4.09
N HIS A 364 18.15 38.07 -3.78
CA HIS A 364 19.00 37.40 -4.78
C HIS A 364 18.27 36.20 -5.37
N THR A 365 17.67 35.36 -4.52
CA THR A 365 16.86 34.21 -4.95
C THR A 365 15.69 34.61 -5.86
N ILE A 366 15.03 35.74 -5.58
CA ILE A 366 13.95 36.26 -6.44
C ILE A 366 14.51 36.73 -7.79
N VAL A 367 15.67 37.38 -7.82
CA VAL A 367 16.34 37.82 -9.06
C VAL A 367 16.73 36.61 -9.92
N GLU A 368 17.36 35.60 -9.32
CA GLU A 368 17.73 34.34 -9.98
C GLU A 368 16.50 33.60 -10.51
N GLY A 369 15.46 33.47 -9.69
CA GLY A 369 14.20 32.83 -10.07
C GLY A 369 13.44 33.56 -11.17
N LEU A 370 13.55 34.90 -11.22
CA LEU A 370 13.03 35.69 -12.32
C LEU A 370 13.81 35.40 -13.61
N ASN A 371 15.14 35.50 -13.57
CA ASN A 371 16.00 35.23 -14.74
C ASN A 371 15.73 33.83 -15.32
N ALA A 372 15.83 32.78 -14.49
CA ALA A 372 15.58 31.40 -14.89
C ALA A 372 14.14 31.17 -15.39
N GLY A 373 13.18 32.00 -14.96
CA GLY A 373 11.83 31.99 -15.50
C GLY A 373 11.70 32.59 -16.89
N LEU A 374 12.39 33.71 -17.12
CA LEU A 374 12.37 34.42 -18.40
C LEU A 374 13.10 33.60 -19.47
N GLU A 375 14.22 32.97 -19.11
CA GLU A 375 14.94 32.03 -19.97
C GLU A 375 14.07 30.82 -20.34
N ARG A 376 13.35 30.23 -19.37
CA ARG A 376 12.38 29.16 -19.66
C ARG A 376 11.29 29.60 -20.63
N ILE A 377 10.68 30.77 -20.43
CA ILE A 377 9.67 31.31 -21.37
C ILE A 377 10.24 31.50 -22.79
N GLU A 378 11.52 31.86 -22.89
CA GLU A 378 12.19 32.05 -24.18
C GLU A 378 12.49 30.72 -24.86
N HIS A 379 13.02 29.76 -24.10
CA HIS A 379 13.57 28.50 -24.60
C HIS A 379 12.64 27.29 -24.51
N ASP A 380 11.41 27.42 -23.98
CA ASP A 380 10.46 26.30 -23.88
C ASP A 380 10.15 25.73 -25.27
N LYS A 381 10.67 24.54 -25.54
CA LYS A 381 10.49 23.81 -26.81
C LYS A 381 9.45 22.70 -26.69
N GLU A 382 8.94 22.42 -25.49
CA GLU A 382 8.12 21.24 -25.24
C GLU A 382 6.62 21.51 -25.50
N GLY A 383 6.08 20.81 -26.50
CA GLY A 383 4.65 20.54 -26.68
C GLY A 383 3.85 21.60 -27.44
N LYS A 384 3.90 22.88 -27.04
CA LYS A 384 3.21 23.98 -27.72
C LYS A 384 3.96 25.28 -27.47
N THR A 385 4.84 25.66 -28.39
CA THR A 385 5.57 26.92 -28.29
C THR A 385 4.58 28.09 -28.21
N PRO A 386 4.55 28.85 -27.09
CA PRO A 386 3.66 30.00 -26.99
C PRO A 386 4.01 31.02 -28.08
N THR A 387 2.98 31.63 -28.66
CA THR A 387 3.15 32.73 -29.62
C THR A 387 3.99 33.85 -29.02
N THR A 388 4.66 34.65 -29.85
CA THR A 388 5.46 35.81 -29.38
C THR A 388 4.64 36.73 -28.46
N ARG A 389 3.35 36.92 -28.76
CA ARG A 389 2.42 37.69 -27.91
C ARG A 389 2.17 37.03 -26.56
N GLN A 390 1.97 35.70 -26.52
CA GLN A 390 1.82 34.95 -25.27
C GLN A 390 3.10 34.99 -24.44
N LYS A 391 4.28 34.80 -25.06
CA LYS A 391 5.59 34.96 -24.38
C LYS A 391 5.73 36.34 -23.77
N GLY A 392 5.43 37.40 -24.52
CA GLY A 392 5.45 38.79 -24.03
C GLY A 392 4.53 39.01 -22.82
N ASN A 393 3.31 38.46 -22.86
CA ASN A 393 2.37 38.54 -21.74
C ASN A 393 2.87 37.77 -20.51
N LEU A 394 3.39 36.55 -20.68
CA LEU A 394 3.95 35.74 -19.59
C LEU A 394 5.15 36.43 -18.93
N LYS A 395 6.07 37.00 -19.73
CA LYS A 395 7.21 37.79 -19.23
C LYS A 395 6.72 38.97 -18.40
N LYS A 396 5.78 39.77 -18.93
CA LYS A 396 5.21 40.92 -18.21
C LYS A 396 4.54 40.52 -16.91
N GLN A 397 3.80 39.41 -16.89
CA GLN A 397 3.18 38.88 -15.67
C GLN A 397 4.23 38.44 -14.65
N LYS A 398 5.27 37.71 -15.07
CA LYS A 398 6.33 37.22 -14.17
C LYS A 398 7.15 38.37 -13.59
N ILE A 399 7.49 39.39 -14.38
CA ILE A 399 8.15 40.62 -13.91
C ILE A 399 7.29 41.32 -12.86
N LYS A 400 5.99 41.58 -13.15
CA LYS A 400 5.08 42.23 -12.20
C LYS A 400 4.90 41.44 -10.91
N ARG A 401 4.94 40.10 -10.99
CA ARG A 401 4.88 39.20 -9.83
C ARG A 401 6.16 39.32 -8.99
N ALA A 402 7.33 39.33 -9.63
CA ALA A 402 8.61 39.54 -8.95
C ALA A 402 8.69 40.93 -8.28
N GLU A 403 8.26 42.01 -8.94
CA GLU A 403 8.23 43.35 -8.34
C GLU A 403 7.40 43.38 -7.04
N ARG A 404 6.20 42.78 -7.07
CA ARG A 404 5.33 42.67 -5.89
C ARG A 404 5.96 41.82 -4.80
N LEU A 405 6.56 40.68 -5.17
CA LEU A 405 7.24 39.79 -4.23
C LEU A 405 8.44 40.47 -3.58
N ILE A 406 9.25 41.22 -4.34
CA ILE A 406 10.35 42.04 -3.82
C ILE A 406 9.82 43.08 -2.85
N ALA A 407 8.77 43.82 -3.21
CA ALA A 407 8.19 44.83 -2.32
C ALA A 407 7.71 44.21 -0.98
N HIS A 408 7.12 43.01 -1.05
CA HIS A 408 6.65 42.29 0.12
C HIS A 408 7.80 41.78 1.00
N VAL A 409 8.80 41.12 0.40
CA VAL A 409 9.98 40.60 1.11
C VAL A 409 10.82 41.74 1.70
N ARG A 410 10.86 42.91 1.05
CA ARG A 410 11.53 44.11 1.57
C ARG A 410 10.85 44.69 2.81
N HIS A 411 9.55 44.50 2.97
CA HIS A 411 8.84 44.94 4.17
C HIS A 411 9.39 44.23 5.42
N GLY A 412 9.91 43.01 5.23
CA GLY A 412 10.47 42.17 6.28
C GLY A 412 9.41 41.36 7.00
N ASN A 413 9.84 40.70 8.07
CA ASN A 413 9.00 39.91 8.97
C ASN A 413 9.54 40.02 10.40
N VAL A 414 9.15 39.09 11.27
CA VAL A 414 9.61 39.04 12.67
C VAL A 414 11.13 38.85 12.82
N TYR A 415 11.82 38.35 11.80
CA TYR A 415 13.28 38.19 11.75
C TYR A 415 14.00 39.39 11.11
N GLY A 416 13.27 40.48 10.81
CA GLY A 416 13.84 41.73 10.29
C GLY A 416 13.62 41.94 8.79
N GLN A 417 14.45 42.80 8.20
CA GLN A 417 14.36 43.18 6.78
C GLN A 417 15.61 42.71 6.02
N PRO A 418 15.46 42.32 4.74
CA PRO A 418 16.62 42.00 3.91
C PRO A 418 17.49 43.24 3.72
N SER A 419 18.78 43.14 4.06
CA SER A 419 19.74 44.19 3.74
C SER A 419 19.94 44.28 2.22
N LEU A 420 19.78 45.47 1.66
CA LEU A 420 19.99 45.74 0.23
C LEU A 420 21.47 45.72 -0.14
N GLY A 421 22.36 45.99 0.82
CA GLY A 421 23.81 45.94 0.64
C GLY A 421 24.42 44.58 0.93
N LEU A 422 23.62 43.55 1.25
CA LEU A 422 24.13 42.19 1.39
C LEU A 422 24.56 41.67 0.02
N THR A 423 25.73 41.05 -0.03
CA THR A 423 26.31 40.47 -1.24
C THR A 423 26.19 38.94 -1.26
N ASP A 424 26.15 38.37 -2.46
CA ASP A 424 26.26 36.93 -2.71
C ASP A 424 27.71 36.43 -2.54
N ARG A 425 27.93 35.13 -2.76
CA ARG A 425 29.27 34.49 -2.76
C ARG A 425 30.26 35.13 -3.75
N SER A 426 29.78 35.83 -4.77
CA SER A 426 30.59 36.52 -5.77
C SER A 426 30.79 38.01 -5.44
N GLY A 427 30.33 38.48 -4.27
CA GLY A 427 30.47 39.87 -3.86
C GLY A 427 29.48 40.82 -4.52
N ARG A 428 28.42 40.31 -5.17
CA ARG A 428 27.42 41.13 -5.86
C ARG A 428 26.18 41.31 -5.00
N THR A 429 25.63 42.52 -4.97
CA THR A 429 24.31 42.81 -4.42
C THR A 429 23.21 42.27 -5.34
N ALA A 430 21.98 42.18 -4.82
CA ALA A 430 20.82 41.76 -5.63
C ALA A 430 20.58 42.71 -6.82
N HIS A 431 20.95 43.99 -6.67
CA HIS A 431 20.84 44.99 -7.74
C HIS A 431 21.87 44.74 -8.85
N GLU A 432 23.14 44.55 -8.49
CA GLU A 432 24.21 44.23 -9.44
C GLU A 432 23.96 42.88 -10.14
N LEU A 433 23.39 41.91 -9.42
CA LEU A 433 22.98 40.63 -10.01
C LEU A 433 21.86 40.81 -11.05
N ALA A 434 20.89 41.68 -10.77
CA ALA A 434 19.83 42.02 -11.73
C ALA A 434 20.41 42.77 -12.95
N GLU A 435 21.45 43.59 -12.76
CA GLU A 435 22.13 44.29 -13.84
C GLU A 435 22.89 43.35 -14.77
N MET A 436 23.61 42.40 -14.19
CA MET A 436 24.28 41.34 -14.94
C MET A 436 23.31 40.54 -15.82
N TYR A 437 22.08 40.28 -15.36
CA TYR A 437 21.04 39.60 -16.14
C TYR A 437 20.24 40.53 -17.07
N GLY A 438 20.52 41.84 -17.10
CA GLY A 438 19.80 42.81 -17.93
C GLY A 438 18.34 43.08 -17.48
N LEU A 439 18.01 42.82 -16.21
CA LEU A 439 16.66 42.90 -15.65
C LEU A 439 16.28 44.32 -15.18
N HIS A 440 16.48 45.31 -16.05
CA HIS A 440 16.27 46.74 -15.76
C HIS A 440 14.89 47.09 -15.19
N TRP A 441 13.85 46.32 -15.53
CA TRP A 441 12.49 46.55 -15.04
C TRP A 441 12.37 46.50 -13.51
N ILE A 442 13.16 45.64 -12.84
CA ILE A 442 13.06 45.46 -11.37
C ILE A 442 14.02 46.35 -10.57
N TYR A 443 14.88 47.15 -11.22
CA TYR A 443 15.86 48.01 -10.54
C TYR A 443 15.20 48.96 -9.54
N SER A 444 14.07 49.56 -9.92
CA SER A 444 13.33 50.46 -9.04
C SER A 444 12.77 49.77 -7.79
N SER A 445 12.53 48.46 -7.86
CA SER A 445 12.07 47.63 -6.74
C SER A 445 13.21 47.17 -5.84
N LEU A 446 14.43 47.08 -6.36
CA LEU A 446 15.63 46.70 -5.60
C LEU A 446 16.33 47.90 -4.97
N ASN A 447 16.26 49.08 -5.59
CA ASN A 447 16.85 50.29 -5.03
C ASN A 447 15.96 50.89 -3.92
N PRO A 448 16.57 51.39 -2.83
CA PRO A 448 15.85 52.24 -1.90
C PRO A 448 15.57 53.55 -2.65
N ARG A 449 14.32 53.81 -3.03
CA ARG A 449 13.96 55.20 -3.32
C ARG A 449 14.29 55.99 -2.05
N PRO A 450 15.05 57.10 -2.12
CA PRO A 450 15.18 57.97 -0.97
C PRO A 450 13.76 58.30 -0.54
N LYS A 451 13.39 57.90 0.69
CA LYS A 451 12.13 58.34 1.28
C LYS A 451 12.18 59.86 1.15
N ARG A 452 11.30 60.44 0.32
CA ARG A 452 11.09 61.89 0.36
C ARG A 452 10.71 62.17 1.81
N LEU A 453 11.64 62.76 2.57
CA LEU A 453 11.39 63.22 3.92
C LEU A 453 10.13 64.09 3.83
N ARG A 454 9.05 63.61 4.42
CA ARG A 454 7.78 64.33 4.52
C ARG A 454 7.72 65.00 5.87
#